data_AF-A0A549SWD7-F1
#
_entry.id   AF-A0A549SWD7-F1
#
_cell.length_a   1.000
_cell.length_b   1.000
_cell.length_c   1.000
_cell.angle_alpha   90.00
_cell.angle_beta   90.00
_cell.angle_gamma   90.00
#
_symmetry.space_group_name_H-M   'P 1'
#
loop_
_entity.id
_entity.type
_entity.pdbx_description
1 polymer ?
#
loop_
_entity_poly.entity_id
_entity_poly.type
_entity_poly.pdbx_seq_one_letter_code
_entity_poly.pdbx_strand_id
1 'polypeptide(L)'
;MKLSLLMTGQIRDRRKFETIVDGVTAAKSCFDKIVFSSWSDHVSIAREVFSSRESAVEIDFCDSLQVLPLRAVINRDIMSFLAQHQQISFGVGRLDRDSYVIRIRSDAEFSSSSAFVELIELVKRCWAIPDYQQKSMVIGASFMIPYFFDDRILLLTPNAADCIRNVRLESLYSFDYYNLFPEYIIYSSVIEAGCTENLFCRHDHRYRMRDGNDRFSDYDFCVFGSAYSNYVANYLDKTSSNVAFFRDAAINCGFVELFDQIFTKIGFDCVDWATFENNWMKHIDRYSAQYSIWIQRGGELSSASDAEVESQKQTFNFVYSEYANGKYDNVIRLSQAGRGSLFERNYAELEGASLFLLGHIEQATELLWQNFSDGHRGPEQMFYLVTGLAAAKETSKFNTVARTLVSTFSAEERFVQHVCAAASVHGIKMDFDPNVFRAVATIKKT
;
A
#
# COMPACT_ATOMS: atom_id res chain seq x y z
N MET A 1 -19.72 -27.89 -3.21
CA MET A 1 -18.67 -26.87 -3.09
C MET A 1 -18.81 -26.26 -1.71
N LYS A 2 -17.74 -26.29 -0.89
CA LYS A 2 -17.75 -25.61 0.41
C LYS A 2 -17.39 -24.15 0.21
N LEU A 3 -18.20 -23.25 0.75
CA LEU A 3 -18.01 -21.80 0.58
C LEU A 3 -17.83 -21.17 1.95
N SER A 4 -16.77 -20.38 2.11
CA SER A 4 -16.46 -19.66 3.33
C SER A 4 -16.40 -18.16 3.06
N LEU A 5 -16.84 -17.38 4.04
CA LEU A 5 -16.73 -15.93 4.02
C LEU A 5 -15.62 -15.49 4.97
N LEU A 6 -14.72 -14.65 4.46
CA LEU A 6 -13.70 -13.98 5.25
C LEU A 6 -13.90 -12.47 5.19
N MET A 7 -14.25 -11.85 6.31
CA MET A 7 -14.27 -10.40 6.43
C MET A 7 -12.97 -9.91 7.05
N THR A 8 -12.37 -8.85 6.49
CA THR A 8 -11.11 -8.27 7.00
C THR A 8 -11.10 -6.75 6.93
N GLY A 9 -10.03 -6.09 7.36
CA GLY A 9 -9.89 -4.65 7.28
C GLY A 9 -10.44 -3.90 8.50
N GLN A 10 -10.30 -2.58 8.46
CA GLN A 10 -10.79 -1.69 9.50
C GLN A 10 -12.25 -1.30 9.25
N ILE A 11 -13.04 -1.21 10.31
CA ILE A 11 -14.39 -0.63 10.26
C ILE A 11 -14.23 0.89 10.33
N ARG A 12 -14.10 1.53 9.17
CA ARG A 12 -13.94 2.99 9.04
C ARG A 12 -15.28 3.73 8.96
N ASP A 13 -16.28 3.07 8.40
CA ASP A 13 -17.64 3.57 8.31
C ASP A 13 -18.59 2.48 8.83
N ARG A 14 -19.18 2.74 9.99
CA ARG A 14 -20.07 1.78 10.65
C ARG A 14 -21.31 1.46 9.80
N ARG A 15 -21.86 2.44 9.05
CA ARG A 15 -23.06 2.22 8.23
C ARG A 15 -22.77 1.32 7.03
N LYS A 16 -21.61 1.54 6.38
CA LYS A 16 -21.15 0.64 5.30
C LYS A 16 -20.97 -0.78 5.83
N PHE A 17 -20.32 -0.92 6.99
CA PHE A 17 -20.13 -2.23 7.61
C PHE A 17 -21.45 -2.90 8.01
N GLU A 18 -22.41 -2.15 8.56
CA GLU A 18 -23.76 -2.64 8.87
C GLU A 18 -24.48 -3.16 7.62
N THR A 19 -24.33 -2.48 6.47
CA THR A 19 -24.90 -2.92 5.19
C THR A 19 -24.31 -4.26 4.74
N ILE A 20 -22.99 -4.44 4.89
CA ILE A 20 -22.32 -5.72 4.63
C ILE A 20 -22.88 -6.78 5.58
N VAL A 21 -22.93 -6.50 6.88
CA VAL A 21 -23.41 -7.43 7.91
C VAL A 21 -24.86 -7.87 7.65
N ASP A 22 -25.72 -6.97 7.22
CA ASP A 22 -27.10 -7.29 6.82
C ASP A 22 -27.13 -8.25 5.61
N GLY A 23 -26.28 -7.99 4.61
CA GLY A 23 -26.08 -8.87 3.46
C GLY A 23 -25.56 -10.26 3.87
N VAL A 24 -24.58 -10.32 4.76
CA VAL A 24 -24.03 -11.56 5.32
C VAL A 24 -25.10 -12.35 6.06
N THR A 25 -25.92 -11.67 6.86
CA THR A 25 -27.02 -12.29 7.61
C THR A 25 -28.06 -12.88 6.66
N ALA A 26 -28.37 -12.20 5.55
CA ALA A 26 -29.29 -12.67 4.52
C ALA A 26 -28.71 -13.84 3.69
N ALA A 27 -27.42 -13.82 3.39
CA ALA A 27 -26.72 -14.86 2.62
C ALA A 27 -26.12 -16.00 3.48
N LYS A 28 -26.38 -16.03 4.79
CA LYS A 28 -25.68 -16.93 5.74
C LYS A 28 -25.76 -18.42 5.39
N SER A 29 -26.87 -18.86 4.80
CA SER A 29 -27.07 -20.25 4.38
C SER A 29 -26.18 -20.68 3.20
N CYS A 30 -25.53 -19.73 2.52
CA CYS A 30 -24.57 -20.03 1.46
C CYS A 30 -23.18 -20.37 2.01
N PHE A 31 -22.89 -20.12 3.29
CA PHE A 31 -21.56 -20.27 3.87
C PHE A 31 -21.50 -21.39 4.90
N ASP A 32 -20.48 -22.24 4.80
CA ASP A 32 -20.16 -23.25 5.82
C ASP A 32 -19.49 -22.62 7.04
N LYS A 33 -18.70 -21.56 6.80
CA LYS A 33 -17.98 -20.84 7.84
C LYS A 33 -17.86 -19.36 7.52
N ILE A 34 -17.98 -18.54 8.56
CA ILE A 34 -17.82 -17.09 8.48
C ILE A 34 -16.77 -16.67 9.50
N VAL A 35 -15.74 -15.97 9.05
CA VAL A 35 -14.67 -15.43 9.90
C VAL A 35 -14.60 -13.93 9.72
N PHE A 36 -14.52 -13.19 10.82
CA PHE A 36 -14.11 -11.79 10.84
C PHE A 36 -12.70 -11.70 11.43
N SER A 37 -11.73 -11.18 10.66
CA SER A 37 -10.34 -11.07 11.07
C SER A 37 -9.87 -9.61 10.99
N SER A 38 -9.61 -9.00 12.15
CA SER A 38 -9.18 -7.60 12.23
C SER A 38 -8.40 -7.32 13.52
N TRP A 39 -8.09 -6.06 13.79
CA TRP A 39 -7.46 -5.60 15.03
C TRP A 39 -8.44 -5.67 16.21
N SER A 40 -7.91 -5.79 17.44
CA SER A 40 -8.69 -6.01 18.67
C SER A 40 -9.87 -5.03 18.86
N ASP A 41 -9.65 -3.76 18.54
CA ASP A 41 -10.66 -2.70 18.62
C ASP A 41 -11.77 -2.89 17.57
N HIS A 42 -11.41 -3.21 16.34
CA HIS A 42 -12.38 -3.50 15.28
C HIS A 42 -13.10 -4.84 15.47
N VAL A 43 -12.46 -5.85 16.06
CA VAL A 43 -13.12 -7.11 16.47
C VAL A 43 -14.20 -6.83 17.51
N SER A 44 -13.92 -5.94 18.47
CA SER A 44 -14.89 -5.53 19.48
C SER A 44 -16.10 -4.83 18.85
N ILE A 45 -15.86 -3.89 17.92
CA ILE A 45 -16.93 -3.22 17.16
C ILE A 45 -17.73 -4.23 16.34
N ALA A 46 -17.07 -5.16 15.65
CA ALA A 46 -17.76 -6.17 14.85
C ALA A 46 -18.67 -7.05 15.72
N ARG A 47 -18.20 -7.51 16.89
CA ARG A 47 -19.01 -8.28 17.83
C ARG A 47 -20.26 -7.53 18.26
N GLU A 48 -20.14 -6.24 18.57
CA GLU A 48 -21.28 -5.37 18.91
C GLU A 48 -22.29 -5.34 17.75
N VAL A 49 -21.82 -5.05 16.53
CA VAL A 49 -22.66 -4.97 15.33
C VAL A 49 -23.34 -6.32 15.01
N PHE A 50 -22.66 -7.45 15.18
CA PHE A 50 -23.26 -8.77 14.96
C PHE A 50 -24.20 -9.20 16.08
N SER A 51 -23.96 -8.78 17.33
CA SER A 51 -24.79 -9.17 18.49
C SER A 51 -26.22 -8.65 18.41
N SER A 52 -26.46 -7.57 17.66
CA SER A 52 -27.79 -7.01 17.44
C SER A 52 -28.60 -7.75 16.38
N ARG A 53 -28.05 -8.84 15.79
CA ARG A 53 -28.66 -9.59 14.69
C ARG A 53 -28.80 -11.06 15.06
N GLU A 54 -29.96 -11.65 14.79
CA GLU A 54 -30.17 -13.10 14.96
C GLU A 54 -29.37 -13.88 13.92
N SER A 55 -28.19 -14.38 14.30
CA SER A 55 -27.41 -15.30 13.48
C SER A 55 -27.66 -16.75 13.85
N ALA A 56 -27.85 -17.60 12.84
CA ALA A 56 -27.89 -19.06 12.98
C ALA A 56 -26.53 -19.71 12.68
N VAL A 57 -25.61 -18.96 12.06
CA VAL A 57 -24.23 -19.40 11.77
C VAL A 57 -23.32 -18.66 12.74
N GLU A 58 -22.55 -19.40 13.52
CA GLU A 58 -21.58 -18.82 14.45
C GLU A 58 -20.47 -18.13 13.66
N ILE A 59 -20.16 -16.88 14.04
CA ILE A 59 -19.09 -16.11 13.42
C ILE A 59 -17.85 -16.27 14.29
N ASP A 60 -16.76 -16.77 13.70
CA ASP A 60 -15.47 -16.79 14.37
C ASP A 60 -14.81 -15.41 14.23
N PHE A 61 -14.46 -14.81 15.37
CA PHE A 61 -13.78 -13.53 15.42
C PHE A 61 -12.31 -13.76 15.74
N CYS A 62 -11.46 -13.40 14.79
CA CYS A 62 -10.02 -13.55 14.88
C CYS A 62 -9.36 -12.18 15.11
N ASP A 63 -8.68 -12.05 16.24
CA ASP A 63 -7.77 -10.92 16.47
C ASP A 63 -6.46 -11.18 15.71
N SER A 64 -6.14 -10.27 14.80
CA SER A 64 -4.91 -10.30 14.01
C SER A 64 -3.67 -9.86 14.78
N LEU A 65 -3.80 -9.57 16.08
CA LEU A 65 -2.74 -9.09 16.98
C LEU A 65 -2.17 -7.74 16.54
N GLN A 66 -1.11 -7.25 17.18
CA GLN A 66 -0.45 -6.04 16.72
C GLN A 66 0.21 -6.28 15.36
N VAL A 67 0.19 -5.25 14.50
CA VAL A 67 1.01 -5.24 13.28
C VAL A 67 2.46 -5.51 13.72
N LEU A 68 3.08 -6.55 13.15
CA LEU A 68 4.46 -6.94 13.48
C LEU A 68 5.38 -5.71 13.44
N PRO A 69 6.38 -5.59 14.33
CA PRO A 69 7.21 -4.40 14.44
C PRO A 69 7.89 -4.09 13.10
N LEU A 70 7.37 -3.08 12.41
CA LEU A 70 7.93 -2.57 11.17
C LEU A 70 9.10 -1.66 11.53
N ARG A 71 10.25 -1.81 10.85
CA ARG A 71 11.34 -0.85 10.99
C ARG A 71 10.79 0.54 10.66
N ALA A 72 11.11 1.53 11.48
CA ALA A 72 10.48 2.86 11.52
C ALA A 72 10.67 3.75 10.27
N VAL A 73 11.12 3.18 9.16
CA VAL A 73 11.44 3.85 7.88
C VAL A 73 10.66 3.21 6.71
N ILE A 74 9.78 2.25 6.98
CA ILE A 74 8.99 1.59 5.94
C ILE A 74 7.89 2.53 5.43
N ASN A 75 7.82 2.70 4.10
CA ASN A 75 6.77 3.41 3.39
C ASN A 75 5.37 3.03 3.92
N ARG A 76 4.52 4.03 4.19
CA ARG A 76 3.13 3.85 4.66
C ARG A 76 2.34 2.84 3.82
N ASP A 77 2.55 2.81 2.51
CA ASP A 77 1.85 1.90 1.61
C ASP A 77 2.18 0.43 1.94
N ILE A 78 3.45 0.12 2.21
CA ILE A 78 3.91 -1.22 2.62
C ILE A 78 3.38 -1.57 4.01
N MET A 79 3.31 -0.61 4.94
CA MET A 79 2.72 -0.86 6.25
C MET A 79 1.24 -1.23 6.13
N SER A 80 0.50 -0.50 5.28
CA SER A 80 -0.91 -0.79 4.99
C SER A 80 -1.09 -2.17 4.35
N PHE A 81 -0.20 -2.54 3.44
CA PHE A 81 -0.18 -3.88 2.85
C PHE A 81 -0.02 -4.97 3.90
N LEU A 82 1.06 -4.90 4.68
CA LEU A 82 1.43 -5.97 5.63
C LEU A 82 0.33 -6.15 6.67
N ALA A 83 -0.24 -5.04 7.11
CA ALA A 83 -1.43 -4.99 7.95
C ALA A 83 -2.62 -5.76 7.32
N GLN A 84 -2.92 -5.53 6.04
CA GLN A 84 -4.00 -6.23 5.32
C GLN A 84 -3.69 -7.73 5.15
N HIS A 85 -2.48 -8.09 4.72
CA HIS A 85 -2.09 -9.48 4.54
C HIS A 85 -2.12 -10.26 5.86
N GLN A 86 -1.66 -9.66 6.96
CA GLN A 86 -1.74 -10.26 8.28
C GLN A 86 -3.20 -10.61 8.64
N GLN A 87 -4.14 -9.70 8.41
CA GLN A 87 -5.56 -9.95 8.64
C GLN A 87 -6.10 -11.10 7.78
N ILE A 88 -5.75 -11.12 6.48
CA ILE A 88 -6.18 -12.18 5.56
C ILE A 88 -5.58 -13.53 5.99
N SER A 89 -4.28 -13.60 6.22
CA SER A 89 -3.57 -14.84 6.57
C SER A 89 -4.09 -15.44 7.89
N PHE A 90 -4.27 -14.63 8.93
CA PHE A 90 -4.86 -15.06 10.19
C PHE A 90 -6.30 -15.58 9.99
N GLY A 91 -7.11 -14.86 9.21
CA GLY A 91 -8.49 -15.23 8.92
C GLY A 91 -8.61 -16.53 8.12
N VAL A 92 -7.82 -16.69 7.05
CA VAL A 92 -7.75 -17.92 6.25
C VAL A 92 -7.24 -19.10 7.09
N GLY A 93 -6.36 -18.85 8.06
CA GLY A 93 -5.92 -19.84 9.05
C GLY A 93 -7.06 -20.41 9.90
N ARG A 94 -8.19 -19.70 10.02
CA ARG A 94 -9.41 -20.18 10.70
C ARG A 94 -10.38 -20.91 9.80
N LEU A 95 -10.21 -20.86 8.47
CA LEU A 95 -11.11 -21.49 7.51
C LEU A 95 -10.70 -22.92 7.16
N ASP A 96 -11.65 -23.70 6.64
CA ASP A 96 -11.41 -25.07 6.20
C ASP A 96 -10.49 -25.10 4.97
N ARG A 97 -9.57 -26.06 4.92
CA ARG A 97 -8.56 -26.13 3.84
C ARG A 97 -9.14 -26.41 2.45
N ASP A 98 -10.29 -27.07 2.38
CA ASP A 98 -10.97 -27.43 1.13
C ASP A 98 -12.08 -26.43 0.74
N SER A 99 -12.17 -25.29 1.43
CA SER A 99 -13.18 -24.27 1.16
C SER A 99 -12.74 -23.27 0.09
N TYR A 100 -13.69 -22.88 -0.74
CA TYR A 100 -13.60 -21.67 -1.57
C TYR A 100 -13.86 -20.47 -0.68
N VAL A 101 -13.03 -19.43 -0.76
CA VAL A 101 -13.10 -18.29 0.13
C VAL A 101 -13.52 -17.04 -0.63
N ILE A 102 -14.62 -16.42 -0.21
CA ILE A 102 -14.98 -15.06 -0.60
C ILE A 102 -14.46 -14.16 0.52
N ARG A 103 -13.45 -13.34 0.23
CA ARG A 103 -12.96 -12.31 1.15
C ARG A 103 -13.59 -10.98 0.83
N ILE A 104 -14.07 -10.26 1.84
CA ILE A 104 -14.64 -8.91 1.70
C ILE A 104 -14.00 -7.98 2.73
N ARG A 105 -13.59 -6.78 2.30
CA ARG A 105 -13.07 -5.74 3.19
C ARG A 105 -14.23 -5.04 3.90
N SER A 106 -14.03 -4.67 5.16
CA SER A 106 -15.08 -4.12 6.03
C SER A 106 -15.58 -2.74 5.62
N ASP A 107 -14.84 -2.05 4.74
CA ASP A 107 -15.21 -0.78 4.13
C ASP A 107 -15.61 -0.93 2.65
N ALA A 108 -15.85 -2.16 2.18
CA ALA A 108 -16.40 -2.40 0.85
C ALA A 108 -17.78 -1.74 0.72
N GLU A 109 -18.01 -1.11 -0.44
CA GLU A 109 -19.22 -0.32 -0.66
C GLU A 109 -20.22 -1.10 -1.49
N PHE A 110 -21.38 -1.36 -0.90
CA PHE A 110 -22.54 -1.97 -1.53
C PHE A 110 -23.70 -0.98 -1.46
N SER A 111 -24.41 -0.78 -2.57
CA SER A 111 -25.60 0.09 -2.59
C SER A 111 -26.72 -0.39 -1.66
N SER A 112 -26.75 -1.69 -1.35
CA SER A 112 -27.73 -2.33 -0.49
C SER A 112 -27.23 -3.70 0.00
N SER A 113 -27.84 -4.25 1.05
CA SER A 113 -27.61 -5.63 1.48
C SER A 113 -28.05 -6.66 0.43
N SER A 114 -29.04 -6.34 -0.40
CA SER A 114 -29.45 -7.22 -1.52
C SER A 114 -28.36 -7.37 -2.57
N ALA A 115 -27.62 -6.30 -2.88
CA ALA A 115 -26.51 -6.34 -3.83
C ALA A 115 -25.39 -7.30 -3.37
N PHE A 116 -25.18 -7.41 -2.06
CA PHE A 116 -24.28 -8.41 -1.49
C PHE A 116 -24.78 -9.83 -1.77
N VAL A 117 -26.05 -10.11 -1.46
CA VAL A 117 -26.64 -11.45 -1.66
C VAL A 117 -26.58 -11.87 -3.13
N GLU A 118 -26.91 -10.93 -4.02
CA GLU A 118 -26.82 -11.07 -5.48
C GLU A 118 -25.39 -11.43 -5.93
N LEU A 119 -24.36 -10.76 -5.38
CA LEU A 119 -22.95 -11.09 -5.62
C LEU A 119 -22.61 -12.52 -5.18
N ILE A 120 -23.01 -12.92 -3.97
CA ILE A 120 -22.70 -14.27 -3.46
C ILE A 120 -23.32 -15.34 -4.34
N GLU A 121 -24.56 -15.15 -4.77
CA GLU A 121 -25.24 -16.09 -5.65
C GLU A 121 -24.57 -16.17 -7.03
N LEU A 122 -24.18 -15.03 -7.61
CA LEU A 122 -23.45 -14.98 -8.87
C LEU A 122 -22.11 -15.73 -8.76
N VAL A 123 -21.31 -15.43 -7.74
CA VAL A 123 -20.00 -16.09 -7.51
C VAL A 123 -20.17 -17.60 -7.36
N LYS A 124 -21.15 -18.04 -6.57
CA LYS A 124 -21.43 -19.46 -6.34
C LYS A 124 -21.75 -20.19 -7.64
N ARG A 125 -22.56 -19.57 -8.53
CA ARG A 125 -22.91 -20.14 -9.83
C ARG A 125 -21.72 -20.16 -10.79
N CYS A 126 -20.95 -19.08 -10.85
CA CYS A 126 -19.75 -19.02 -11.67
C CYS A 126 -18.76 -20.12 -11.27
N TRP A 127 -18.45 -20.30 -9.98
CA TRP A 127 -17.55 -21.38 -9.54
C TRP A 127 -18.13 -22.79 -9.65
N ALA A 128 -19.44 -22.95 -9.87
CA ALA A 128 -20.00 -24.27 -10.14
C ALA A 128 -19.60 -24.79 -11.55
N ILE A 129 -19.21 -23.90 -12.47
CA ILE A 129 -18.77 -24.29 -13.82
C ILE A 129 -17.37 -24.92 -13.74
N PRO A 130 -17.14 -26.12 -14.31
CA PRO A 130 -15.87 -26.85 -14.20
C PRO A 130 -14.64 -26.04 -14.59
N ASP A 131 -14.71 -25.29 -15.69
CA ASP A 131 -13.60 -24.46 -16.19
C ASP A 131 -13.22 -23.31 -15.25
N TYR A 132 -14.10 -22.99 -14.29
CA TYR A 132 -13.96 -21.85 -13.38
C TYR A 132 -13.60 -22.27 -11.96
N GLN A 133 -13.67 -23.56 -11.62
CA GLN A 133 -13.38 -24.09 -10.29
C GLN A 133 -11.94 -23.89 -9.82
N GLN A 134 -11.00 -23.64 -10.73
CA GLN A 134 -9.58 -23.41 -10.44
C GLN A 134 -9.18 -21.94 -10.52
N LYS A 135 -10.13 -21.03 -10.83
CA LYS A 135 -9.81 -19.61 -10.99
C LYS A 135 -10.08 -18.81 -9.72
N SER A 136 -9.02 -18.20 -9.20
CA SER A 136 -9.10 -17.13 -8.21
C SER A 136 -9.29 -15.79 -8.93
N MET A 137 -9.94 -14.83 -8.28
CA MET A 137 -10.21 -13.50 -8.83
C MET A 137 -10.03 -12.42 -7.77
N VAL A 138 -9.66 -11.22 -8.21
CA VAL A 138 -9.78 -9.98 -7.41
C VAL A 138 -10.86 -9.14 -8.04
N ILE A 139 -11.82 -8.71 -7.24
CA ILE A 139 -12.87 -7.78 -7.63
C ILE A 139 -12.63 -6.48 -6.86
N GLY A 140 -12.00 -5.54 -7.56
CA GLY A 140 -11.78 -4.17 -7.09
C GLY A 140 -10.81 -3.42 -8.00
N ALA A 141 -11.06 -2.13 -8.19
CA ALA A 141 -10.33 -1.28 -9.13
C ALA A 141 -10.28 0.15 -8.56
N SER A 142 -9.07 0.67 -8.34
CA SER A 142 -8.85 2.07 -8.01
C SER A 142 -8.02 2.73 -9.11
N PHE A 143 -8.46 3.90 -9.58
CA PHE A 143 -7.65 4.73 -10.48
C PHE A 143 -6.68 5.65 -9.70
N MET A 144 -6.79 5.71 -8.37
CA MET A 144 -6.04 6.68 -7.56
C MET A 144 -4.63 6.21 -7.23
N ILE A 145 -4.36 4.92 -7.39
CA ILE A 145 -3.05 4.34 -7.10
C ILE A 145 -2.65 3.50 -8.31
N PRO A 146 -1.62 3.92 -9.08
CA PRO A 146 -1.26 3.33 -10.37
C PRO A 146 -0.70 1.91 -10.29
N TYR A 147 -0.79 1.24 -9.13
CA TYR A 147 -0.32 -0.12 -8.95
C TYR A 147 -1.19 -0.91 -7.96
N PHE A 148 -2.05 -0.27 -7.16
CA PHE A 148 -2.86 -0.93 -6.13
C PHE A 148 -4.07 -1.62 -6.75
N PHE A 149 -4.11 -2.95 -6.69
CA PHE A 149 -5.39 -3.62 -6.67
C PHE A 149 -6.11 -3.20 -5.40
N ASP A 150 -7.22 -2.48 -5.53
CA ASP A 150 -8.10 -2.23 -4.40
C ASP A 150 -8.74 -3.58 -4.05
N ASP A 151 -8.14 -4.31 -3.14
CA ASP A 151 -8.43 -5.72 -2.84
C ASP A 151 -9.82 -6.01 -2.24
N ARG A 152 -10.77 -5.05 -2.31
CA ARG A 152 -12.02 -5.01 -1.54
C ARG A 152 -12.76 -6.34 -1.53
N ILE A 153 -12.73 -7.08 -2.64
CA ILE A 153 -13.28 -8.42 -2.73
C ILE A 153 -12.22 -9.36 -3.36
N LEU A 154 -11.92 -10.48 -2.70
CA LEU A 154 -11.09 -11.56 -3.26
C LEU A 154 -11.91 -12.84 -3.33
N LEU A 155 -11.78 -13.56 -4.43
CA LEU A 155 -12.40 -14.85 -4.66
C LEU A 155 -11.27 -15.87 -4.77
N LEU A 156 -11.10 -16.73 -3.78
CA LEU A 156 -9.95 -17.62 -3.65
C LEU A 156 -10.38 -19.08 -3.76
N THR A 157 -9.69 -19.84 -4.60
CA THR A 157 -9.78 -21.30 -4.60
C THR A 157 -9.15 -21.91 -3.34
N PRO A 158 -9.44 -23.18 -3.01
CA PRO A 158 -8.80 -23.86 -1.87
C PRO A 158 -7.27 -23.82 -1.94
N ASN A 159 -6.68 -24.04 -3.12
CA ASN A 159 -5.23 -23.99 -3.33
C ASN A 159 -4.68 -22.59 -3.08
N ALA A 160 -5.34 -21.56 -3.61
CA ALA A 160 -4.96 -20.16 -3.41
C ALA A 160 -5.03 -19.73 -1.93
N ALA A 161 -6.09 -20.15 -1.23
CA ALA A 161 -6.23 -19.92 0.20
C ALA A 161 -5.13 -20.65 1.01
N ASP A 162 -4.79 -21.89 0.64
CA ASP A 162 -3.70 -22.62 1.29
C ASP A 162 -2.32 -21.99 1.03
N CYS A 163 -2.08 -21.44 -0.16
CA CYS A 163 -0.89 -20.63 -0.43
C CYS A 163 -0.78 -19.46 0.54
N ILE A 164 -1.82 -18.61 0.67
CA ILE A 164 -1.82 -17.46 1.59
C ILE A 164 -1.60 -17.90 3.04
N ARG A 165 -2.22 -19.01 3.45
CA ARG A 165 -2.06 -19.58 4.80
C ARG A 165 -0.61 -19.96 5.10
N ASN A 166 0.11 -20.46 4.12
CA ASN A 166 1.46 -20.99 4.27
C ASN A 166 2.55 -19.95 3.98
N VAL A 167 2.21 -18.79 3.41
CA VAL A 167 3.15 -17.67 3.26
C VAL A 167 3.53 -17.17 4.65
N ARG A 168 4.78 -17.40 5.05
CA ARG A 168 5.30 -16.81 6.28
C ARG A 168 5.41 -15.30 6.10
N LEU A 169 4.82 -14.53 7.01
CA LEU A 169 4.95 -13.08 7.02
C LEU A 169 6.44 -12.68 7.07
N GLU A 170 7.26 -13.37 7.86
CA GLU A 170 8.73 -13.28 7.87
C GLU A 170 9.36 -13.44 6.50
N SER A 171 8.82 -14.36 5.69
CA SER A 171 9.25 -14.53 4.31
C SER A 171 8.82 -13.37 3.43
N LEU A 172 7.70 -12.69 3.67
CA LEU A 172 7.38 -11.42 2.97
C LEU A 172 8.28 -10.26 3.41
N TYR A 173 8.84 -10.31 4.63
CA TYR A 173 9.88 -9.37 5.08
C TYR A 173 11.26 -9.68 4.48
N SER A 174 11.53 -10.96 4.15
CA SER A 174 12.81 -11.45 3.66
C SER A 174 12.82 -11.84 2.17
N PHE A 175 11.69 -11.75 1.47
CA PHE A 175 11.58 -12.11 0.05
C PHE A 175 11.98 -10.92 -0.80
N ASP A 176 12.99 -11.20 -1.62
CA ASP A 176 13.31 -10.53 -2.87
C ASP A 176 13.60 -9.02 -2.79
N TYR A 177 14.89 -8.68 -2.66
CA TYR A 177 15.42 -7.32 -2.83
C TYR A 177 15.02 -6.70 -4.17
N TYR A 178 14.63 -7.53 -5.13
CA TYR A 178 14.22 -7.08 -6.43
C TYR A 178 12.79 -6.53 -6.40
N ASN A 179 11.90 -6.81 -5.45
CA ASN A 179 10.47 -6.62 -5.68
C ASN A 179 9.62 -6.19 -4.46
N LEU A 180 8.95 -5.05 -4.51
CA LEU A 180 7.91 -4.67 -3.56
C LEU A 180 6.73 -4.01 -4.23
N PHE A 181 6.02 -4.82 -5.00
CA PHE A 181 4.58 -4.66 -5.11
C PHE A 181 3.87 -5.79 -4.35
N PRO A 182 3.66 -5.67 -3.03
CA PRO A 182 3.29 -6.83 -2.23
C PRO A 182 1.86 -7.35 -2.54
N GLU A 183 0.93 -6.47 -2.93
CA GLU A 183 -0.43 -6.84 -3.37
C GLU A 183 -0.42 -7.56 -4.74
N TYR A 184 0.57 -7.29 -5.59
CA TYR A 184 0.82 -7.94 -6.88
C TYR A 184 1.62 -9.21 -6.69
N ILE A 185 2.46 -9.31 -5.65
CA ILE A 185 3.03 -10.57 -5.21
C ILE A 185 1.90 -11.48 -4.73
N ILE A 186 0.95 -11.00 -3.92
CA ILE A 186 -0.28 -11.77 -3.62
C ILE A 186 -1.01 -12.08 -4.92
N TYR A 187 -1.30 -11.11 -5.78
CA TYR A 187 -2.01 -11.34 -7.05
C TYR A 187 -1.32 -12.41 -7.92
N SER A 188 -0.03 -12.27 -8.21
CA SER A 188 0.76 -13.19 -9.03
C SER A 188 0.98 -14.54 -8.35
N SER A 189 1.21 -14.59 -7.04
CA SER A 189 1.38 -15.85 -6.32
C SER A 189 0.07 -16.62 -6.06
N VAL A 190 -1.07 -15.93 -5.98
CA VAL A 190 -2.38 -16.49 -5.62
C VAL A 190 -3.29 -16.70 -6.83
N ILE A 191 -3.17 -15.87 -7.88
CA ILE A 191 -3.98 -15.94 -9.12
C ILE A 191 -3.17 -16.52 -10.29
N GLU A 192 -1.86 -16.23 -10.39
CA GLU A 192 -0.99 -16.68 -11.49
C GLU A 192 0.15 -17.59 -11.00
N ALA A 193 -0.16 -18.60 -10.18
CA ALA A 193 0.84 -19.53 -9.65
C ALA A 193 1.85 -19.98 -10.74
N GLY A 194 3.07 -19.41 -10.71
CA GLY A 194 4.13 -19.65 -11.70
C GLY A 194 4.64 -18.43 -12.49
N CYS A 195 4.05 -17.23 -12.35
CA CYS A 195 4.46 -16.05 -13.10
C CYS A 195 5.54 -15.22 -12.36
N THR A 196 6.74 -15.79 -12.19
CA THR A 196 7.88 -15.11 -11.53
C THR A 196 8.65 -14.14 -12.43
N GLU A 197 8.28 -14.03 -13.72
CA GLU A 197 9.06 -13.28 -14.73
C GLU A 197 8.55 -11.85 -14.99
N ASN A 198 7.49 -11.38 -14.35
CA ASN A 198 6.97 -10.04 -14.62
C ASN A 198 7.84 -8.96 -13.94
N LEU A 199 8.30 -7.96 -14.69
CA LEU A 199 9.02 -6.79 -14.19
C LEU A 199 8.23 -5.94 -13.16
N PHE A 200 6.88 -6.07 -13.09
CA PHE A 200 6.08 -5.57 -11.96
C PHE A 200 6.46 -6.23 -10.64
N CYS A 201 6.85 -7.50 -10.73
CA CYS A 201 7.52 -8.21 -9.66
C CYS A 201 9.00 -7.78 -9.50
N ARG A 202 9.37 -6.54 -9.82
CA ARG A 202 10.72 -5.99 -9.56
C ARG A 202 10.73 -4.53 -9.08
N HIS A 203 9.57 -3.96 -8.77
CA HIS A 203 9.49 -2.57 -8.32
C HIS A 203 9.53 -2.50 -6.80
N ASP A 204 10.60 -1.99 -6.22
CA ASP A 204 10.76 -1.89 -4.77
C ASP A 204 10.23 -0.56 -4.20
N HIS A 205 8.97 -0.56 -3.79
CA HIS A 205 8.32 0.59 -3.17
C HIS A 205 8.91 1.05 -1.82
N ARG A 206 9.85 0.33 -1.17
CA ARG A 206 10.57 0.90 0.01
C ARG A 206 11.39 2.10 -0.41
N TYR A 207 11.93 2.08 -1.62
CA TYR A 207 12.74 3.17 -2.17
C TYR A 207 11.90 4.25 -2.84
N ARG A 208 10.58 4.05 -2.97
CA ARG A 208 9.66 5.08 -3.44
C ARG A 208 9.38 6.07 -2.31
N MET A 209 10.17 7.13 -2.26
CA MET A 209 9.92 8.29 -1.41
C MET A 209 8.86 9.17 -2.08
N ARG A 210 7.67 9.30 -1.48
CA ARG A 210 6.66 10.24 -1.96
C ARG A 210 7.09 11.66 -1.62
N ASP A 211 7.68 12.38 -2.57
CA ASP A 211 7.95 13.81 -2.47
C ASP A 211 6.62 14.60 -2.57
N GLY A 212 5.82 14.59 -1.50
CA GLY A 212 4.56 15.35 -1.43
C GLY A 212 3.45 14.85 -2.37
N ASN A 213 2.83 15.77 -3.12
CA ASN A 213 1.71 15.51 -4.04
C ASN A 213 2.15 14.80 -5.34
N ASP A 214 3.45 14.62 -5.58
CA ASP A 214 3.94 13.99 -6.79
C ASP A 214 3.68 12.48 -6.78
N ARG A 215 3.12 11.99 -7.89
CA ARG A 215 2.70 10.60 -8.04
C ARG A 215 3.86 9.68 -8.43
N PHE A 216 5.02 10.21 -8.79
CA PHE A 216 6.17 9.44 -9.27
C PHE A 216 7.47 9.97 -8.65
N SER A 217 8.43 9.08 -8.43
CA SER A 217 9.75 9.33 -7.84
C SER A 217 10.86 9.06 -8.86
N ASP A 218 12.08 9.52 -8.60
CA ASP A 218 13.26 9.20 -9.41
C ASP A 218 13.43 7.68 -9.59
N TYR A 219 13.15 6.90 -8.55
CA TYR A 219 13.15 5.44 -8.61
C TYR A 219 12.11 4.89 -9.62
N ASP A 220 10.91 5.48 -9.67
CA ASP A 220 9.88 5.08 -10.65
C ASP A 220 10.37 5.33 -12.09
N PHE A 221 11.01 6.49 -12.32
CA PHE A 221 11.53 6.86 -13.64
C PHE A 221 12.64 5.95 -14.12
N CYS A 222 13.56 5.56 -13.25
CA CYS A 222 14.66 4.68 -13.63
C CYS A 222 14.23 3.23 -13.87
N VAL A 223 13.25 2.74 -13.10
CA VAL A 223 12.75 1.36 -13.24
C VAL A 223 11.86 1.23 -14.47
N PHE A 224 10.89 2.12 -14.65
CA PHE A 224 9.92 2.00 -15.74
C PHE A 224 10.38 2.70 -17.02
N GLY A 225 11.16 3.77 -16.91
CA GLY A 225 11.66 4.55 -18.04
C GLY A 225 10.56 4.95 -19.01
N SER A 226 10.88 4.99 -20.30
CA SER A 226 9.90 5.19 -21.38
C SER A 226 8.94 4.00 -21.56
N ALA A 227 9.20 2.86 -20.93
CA ALA A 227 8.41 1.65 -21.07
C ALA A 227 7.16 1.62 -20.15
N TYR A 228 6.96 2.62 -19.28
CA TYR A 228 5.81 2.71 -18.36
C TYR A 228 4.45 2.44 -19.02
N SER A 229 4.23 2.92 -20.24
CA SER A 229 2.99 2.67 -20.99
C SER A 229 2.75 1.18 -21.28
N ASN A 230 3.81 0.42 -21.57
CA ASN A 230 3.73 -1.03 -21.81
C ASN A 230 3.34 -1.77 -20.52
N TYR A 231 3.86 -1.32 -19.38
CA TYR A 231 3.48 -1.84 -18.06
C TYR A 231 2.00 -1.60 -17.78
N VAL A 232 1.53 -0.37 -17.97
CA VAL A 232 0.11 -0.04 -17.79
C VAL A 232 -0.77 -0.84 -18.76
N ALA A 233 -0.36 -1.01 -20.02
CA ALA A 233 -1.07 -1.84 -20.99
C ALA A 233 -1.19 -3.30 -20.53
N ASN A 234 -0.10 -3.91 -20.07
CA ASN A 234 -0.11 -5.27 -19.52
C ASN A 234 -1.02 -5.38 -18.28
N TYR A 235 -1.04 -4.36 -17.43
CA TYR A 235 -1.94 -4.30 -16.27
C TYR A 235 -3.41 -4.21 -16.69
N LEU A 236 -3.72 -3.33 -17.64
CA LEU A 236 -5.07 -3.17 -18.17
C LEU A 236 -5.56 -4.46 -18.85
N ASP A 237 -4.69 -5.17 -19.57
CA ASP A 237 -5.00 -6.44 -20.21
C ASP A 237 -5.28 -7.57 -19.20
N LYS A 238 -4.50 -7.64 -18.11
CA LYS A 238 -4.76 -8.59 -17.02
C LYS A 238 -6.07 -8.27 -16.29
N THR A 239 -6.32 -7.00 -16.03
CA THR A 239 -7.54 -6.55 -15.34
C THR A 239 -8.77 -6.78 -16.22
N SER A 240 -8.67 -6.46 -17.52
CA SER A 240 -9.74 -6.69 -18.49
C SER A 240 -10.04 -8.18 -18.62
N SER A 241 -9.01 -9.02 -18.65
CA SER A 241 -9.16 -10.48 -18.68
C SER A 241 -9.90 -11.02 -17.46
N ASN A 242 -9.62 -10.50 -16.26
CA ASN A 242 -10.34 -10.89 -15.03
C ASN A 242 -11.80 -10.43 -15.04
N VAL A 243 -12.08 -9.20 -15.50
CA VAL A 243 -13.45 -8.67 -15.59
C VAL A 243 -14.25 -9.37 -16.68
N ALA A 244 -13.66 -9.53 -17.87
CA ALA A 244 -14.23 -10.29 -18.98
C ALA A 244 -14.53 -11.72 -18.55
N PHE A 245 -13.63 -12.36 -17.81
CA PHE A 245 -13.86 -13.69 -17.27
C PHE A 245 -15.08 -13.75 -16.35
N PHE A 246 -15.23 -12.83 -15.40
CA PHE A 246 -16.39 -12.84 -14.50
C PHE A 246 -17.69 -12.54 -15.25
N ARG A 247 -17.64 -11.69 -16.29
CA ARG A 247 -18.76 -11.41 -17.19
C ARG A 247 -19.14 -12.62 -18.04
N ASP A 248 -18.18 -13.31 -18.63
CA ASP A 248 -18.39 -14.51 -19.45
C ASP A 248 -18.97 -15.64 -18.60
N ALA A 249 -18.49 -15.77 -17.36
CA ALA A 249 -19.06 -16.71 -16.41
C ALA A 249 -20.52 -16.36 -16.06
N ALA A 250 -20.83 -15.07 -15.90
CA ALA A 250 -22.20 -14.61 -15.70
C ALA A 250 -23.08 -14.87 -16.93
N ILE A 251 -22.58 -14.64 -18.15
CA ILE A 251 -23.28 -14.95 -19.41
C ILE A 251 -23.59 -16.44 -19.48
N ASN A 252 -22.61 -17.30 -19.22
CA ASN A 252 -22.76 -18.76 -19.27
C ASN A 252 -23.75 -19.28 -18.21
N CYS A 253 -23.91 -18.58 -17.09
CA CYS A 253 -24.90 -18.90 -16.08
C CYS A 253 -26.28 -18.28 -16.35
N GLY A 254 -26.43 -17.39 -17.34
CA GLY A 254 -27.68 -16.66 -17.62
C GLY A 254 -27.94 -15.45 -16.70
N PHE A 255 -26.90 -14.87 -16.09
CA PHE A 255 -26.96 -13.79 -15.10
C PHE A 255 -26.26 -12.50 -15.56
N VAL A 256 -26.16 -12.25 -16.87
CA VAL A 256 -25.47 -11.05 -17.39
C VAL A 256 -26.08 -9.74 -16.87
N GLU A 257 -27.41 -9.65 -16.79
CA GLU A 257 -28.10 -8.47 -16.26
C GLU A 257 -27.78 -8.26 -14.77
N LEU A 258 -27.64 -9.35 -14.01
CA LEU A 258 -27.27 -9.30 -12.60
C LEU A 258 -25.81 -8.85 -12.45
N PHE A 259 -24.91 -9.35 -13.30
CA PHE A 259 -23.52 -8.91 -13.35
C PHE A 259 -23.43 -7.40 -13.63
N ASP A 260 -24.12 -6.90 -14.65
CA ASP A 260 -24.11 -5.48 -15.02
C ASP A 260 -24.66 -4.59 -13.89
N GLN A 261 -25.69 -5.06 -13.19
CA GLN A 261 -26.24 -4.38 -12.02
C GLN A 261 -25.30 -4.40 -10.81
N ILE A 262 -24.69 -5.55 -10.51
CA ILE A 262 -23.76 -5.66 -9.37
C ILE A 262 -22.53 -4.79 -9.61
N PHE A 263 -22.00 -4.75 -10.83
CA PHE A 263 -20.79 -4.00 -11.14
C PHE A 263 -20.97 -2.48 -10.97
N THR A 264 -22.19 -1.97 -11.13
CA THR A 264 -22.53 -0.56 -10.85
C THR A 264 -22.90 -0.29 -9.38
N LYS A 265 -23.18 -1.34 -8.60
CA LYS A 265 -23.61 -1.29 -7.19
C LYS A 265 -22.49 -1.63 -6.19
N ILE A 266 -21.40 -2.23 -6.66
CA ILE A 266 -20.15 -2.40 -5.91
C ILE A 266 -19.30 -1.18 -6.22
N GLY A 267 -18.94 -0.42 -5.18
CA GLY A 267 -18.18 0.82 -5.33
C GLY A 267 -16.76 0.55 -5.84
N PHE A 268 -16.61 0.46 -7.15
CA PHE A 268 -15.36 0.74 -7.84
C PHE A 268 -15.21 2.25 -7.95
N ASP A 269 -13.99 2.75 -7.89
CA ASP A 269 -13.74 4.19 -8.09
C ASP A 269 -14.08 4.62 -9.55
N CYS A 270 -14.40 3.68 -10.44
CA CYS A 270 -14.82 3.92 -11.82
C CYS A 270 -16.19 3.29 -12.11
N VAL A 271 -17.07 4.09 -12.73
CA VAL A 271 -18.45 3.71 -13.05
C VAL A 271 -18.53 2.72 -14.23
N ASP A 272 -17.51 2.71 -15.09
CA ASP A 272 -17.43 1.86 -16.27
C ASP A 272 -15.97 1.62 -16.72
N TRP A 273 -15.77 0.63 -17.60
CA TRP A 273 -14.44 0.24 -18.11
C TRP A 273 -13.75 1.34 -18.92
N ALA A 274 -14.48 2.09 -19.75
CA ALA A 274 -13.89 3.15 -20.57
C ALA A 274 -13.39 4.31 -19.69
N THR A 275 -14.12 4.64 -18.63
CA THR A 275 -13.70 5.61 -17.61
C THR A 275 -12.47 5.12 -16.86
N PHE A 276 -12.41 3.83 -16.51
CA PHE A 276 -11.23 3.21 -15.89
C PHE A 276 -10.00 3.30 -16.79
N GLU A 277 -10.10 2.83 -18.03
CA GLU A 277 -9.03 2.89 -19.03
C GLU A 277 -8.56 4.34 -19.28
N ASN A 278 -9.49 5.27 -19.49
CA ASN A 278 -9.18 6.68 -19.70
C ASN A 278 -8.42 7.31 -18.50
N ASN A 279 -8.73 6.91 -17.27
CA ASN A 279 -8.00 7.38 -16.11
C ASN A 279 -6.56 6.87 -16.07
N TRP A 280 -6.32 5.64 -16.55
CA TRP A 280 -4.97 5.10 -16.74
C TRP A 280 -4.21 5.78 -17.86
N MET A 281 -4.87 6.09 -18.98
CA MET A 281 -4.27 6.88 -20.06
C MET A 281 -3.80 8.26 -19.55
N LYS A 282 -4.63 8.95 -18.76
CA LYS A 282 -4.22 10.21 -18.10
C LYS A 282 -3.03 10.03 -17.15
N HIS A 283 -2.87 8.87 -16.53
CA HIS A 283 -1.70 8.57 -15.70
C HIS A 283 -0.44 8.33 -16.54
N ILE A 284 -0.55 7.63 -17.67
CA ILE A 284 0.54 7.48 -18.64
C ILE A 284 1.00 8.86 -19.14
N ASP A 285 0.07 9.74 -19.50
CA ASP A 285 0.39 11.10 -19.96
C ASP A 285 1.14 11.90 -18.90
N ARG A 286 0.65 11.85 -17.64
CA ARG A 286 1.32 12.52 -16.51
C ARG A 286 2.71 11.96 -16.24
N TYR A 287 2.85 10.63 -16.23
CA TYR A 287 4.15 9.99 -16.05
C TYR A 287 5.11 10.45 -17.14
N SER A 288 4.68 10.41 -18.41
CA SER A 288 5.50 10.80 -19.56
C SER A 288 5.97 12.25 -19.48
N ALA A 289 5.08 13.16 -19.04
CA ALA A 289 5.41 14.55 -18.82
C ALA A 289 6.44 14.74 -17.69
N GLN A 290 6.26 14.07 -16.54
CA GLN A 290 7.20 14.17 -15.42
C GLN A 290 8.55 13.50 -15.74
N TYR A 291 8.53 12.35 -16.41
CA TYR A 291 9.72 11.64 -16.88
C TYR A 291 10.55 12.51 -17.83
N SER A 292 9.90 13.25 -18.74
CA SER A 292 10.59 14.17 -19.65
C SER A 292 11.28 15.32 -18.89
N ILE A 293 10.65 15.87 -17.85
CA ILE A 293 11.25 16.89 -17.00
C ILE A 293 12.43 16.31 -16.21
N TRP A 294 12.30 15.08 -15.71
CA TRP A 294 13.36 14.38 -14.99
C TRP A 294 14.59 14.17 -15.87
N ILE A 295 14.43 13.73 -17.14
CA ILE A 295 15.52 13.64 -18.12
C ILE A 295 16.18 15.01 -18.33
N GLN A 296 15.39 16.08 -18.51
CA GLN A 296 15.94 17.44 -18.71
C GLN A 296 16.77 17.94 -17.53
N ARG A 297 16.53 17.42 -16.31
CA ARG A 297 17.28 17.73 -15.10
C ARG A 297 18.56 16.89 -14.92
N GLY A 298 18.90 16.06 -15.91
CA GLY A 298 20.08 15.21 -15.89
C GLY A 298 19.80 13.75 -15.54
N GLY A 299 18.52 13.33 -15.48
CA GLY A 299 18.18 11.92 -15.40
C GLY A 299 18.68 11.14 -16.63
N GLU A 300 19.24 9.94 -16.40
CA GLU A 300 19.78 9.12 -17.49
C GLU A 300 18.67 8.51 -18.37
N LEU A 301 18.89 8.51 -19.69
CA LEU A 301 17.92 8.10 -20.71
C LEU A 301 17.69 6.57 -20.79
N SER A 302 18.63 5.77 -20.31
CA SER A 302 18.55 4.32 -20.33
C SER A 302 17.98 3.80 -19.01
N SER A 303 16.91 3.01 -19.08
CA SER A 303 16.49 2.18 -17.94
C SER A 303 17.70 1.39 -17.45
N ALA A 304 18.04 1.52 -16.17
CA ALA A 304 19.10 0.73 -15.55
C ALA A 304 18.78 -0.76 -15.74
N SER A 305 19.80 -1.57 -16.04
CA SER A 305 19.58 -3.02 -16.18
C SER A 305 19.14 -3.63 -14.84
N ASP A 306 18.46 -4.77 -14.84
CA ASP A 306 18.02 -5.44 -13.61
C ASP A 306 19.20 -5.71 -12.64
N ALA A 307 20.35 -6.10 -13.19
CA ALA A 307 21.56 -6.36 -12.44
C ALA A 307 22.14 -5.08 -11.81
N GLU A 308 22.00 -3.95 -12.50
CA GLU A 308 22.47 -2.65 -12.04
C GLU A 308 21.57 -2.08 -10.94
N VAL A 309 20.24 -2.11 -11.13
CA VAL A 309 19.27 -1.69 -10.09
C VAL A 309 19.53 -2.47 -8.81
N GLU A 310 19.71 -3.78 -8.91
CA GLU A 310 20.00 -4.60 -7.72
C GLU A 310 21.35 -4.28 -7.10
N SER A 311 22.41 -4.18 -7.90
CA SER A 311 23.74 -3.86 -7.39
C SER A 311 23.70 -2.53 -6.60
N GLN A 312 22.98 -1.55 -7.11
CA GLN A 312 22.79 -0.27 -6.43
C GLN A 312 21.95 -0.42 -5.14
N LYS A 313 20.90 -1.26 -5.12
CA LYS A 313 20.11 -1.56 -3.90
C LYS A 313 20.96 -2.24 -2.82
N GLN A 314 21.75 -3.25 -3.20
CA GLN A 314 22.63 -3.96 -2.27
C GLN A 314 23.66 -3.02 -1.64
N THR A 315 24.23 -2.15 -2.47
CA THR A 315 25.16 -1.10 -2.01
C THR A 315 24.46 -0.15 -1.04
N PHE A 316 23.26 0.34 -1.38
CA PHE A 316 22.51 1.23 -0.51
C PHE A 316 22.15 0.57 0.82
N ASN A 317 21.70 -0.69 0.79
CA ASN A 317 21.37 -1.44 2.00
C ASN A 317 22.58 -1.65 2.91
N PHE A 318 23.76 -1.86 2.33
CA PHE A 318 25.01 -1.91 3.09
C PHE A 318 25.27 -0.56 3.77
N VAL A 319 25.19 0.56 3.06
CA VAL A 319 25.38 1.90 3.63
C VAL A 319 24.36 2.20 4.72
N TYR A 320 23.09 1.88 4.50
CA TYR A 320 22.03 2.02 5.50
C TYR A 320 22.31 1.15 6.74
N SER A 321 22.82 -0.07 6.57
CA SER A 321 23.23 -0.91 7.69
C SER A 321 24.38 -0.30 8.47
N GLU A 322 25.34 0.35 7.81
CA GLU A 322 26.43 1.06 8.49
C GLU A 322 25.89 2.26 9.29
N TYR A 323 24.92 3.00 8.74
CA TYR A 323 24.21 4.08 9.45
C TYR A 323 23.51 3.56 10.71
N ALA A 324 22.72 2.49 10.57
CA ALA A 324 22.00 1.89 11.71
C ALA A 324 22.93 1.34 12.80
N ASN A 325 24.17 0.97 12.45
CA ASN A 325 25.19 0.51 13.39
C ASN A 325 26.06 1.66 13.94
N GLY A 326 25.72 2.92 13.66
CA GLY A 326 26.42 4.09 14.18
C GLY A 326 27.79 4.36 13.54
N LYS A 327 28.09 3.78 12.38
CA LYS A 327 29.38 3.93 11.69
C LYS A 327 29.37 5.12 10.74
N TYR A 328 29.10 6.30 11.28
CA TYR A 328 28.80 7.52 10.52
C TYR A 328 29.93 7.99 9.59
N ASP A 329 31.20 7.89 10.00
CA ASP A 329 32.35 8.20 9.14
C ASP A 329 32.38 7.31 7.88
N ASN A 330 32.02 6.04 8.03
CA ASN A 330 31.96 5.11 6.91
C ASN A 330 30.78 5.42 5.99
N VAL A 331 29.64 5.82 6.55
CA VAL A 331 28.47 6.26 5.77
C VAL A 331 28.82 7.46 4.90
N ILE A 332 29.45 8.50 5.46
CA ILE A 332 29.85 9.69 4.69
C ILE A 332 30.75 9.29 3.51
N ARG A 333 31.78 8.47 3.76
CA ARG A 333 32.69 7.99 2.72
C ARG A 333 31.97 7.18 1.63
N LEU A 334 31.04 6.31 2.01
CA LEU A 334 30.32 5.44 1.07
C LEU A 334 29.22 6.18 0.30
N SER A 335 28.52 7.12 0.94
CA SER A 335 27.49 7.95 0.31
C SER A 335 28.04 8.79 -0.83
N GLN A 336 29.29 9.27 -0.72
CA GLN A 336 29.95 9.99 -1.81
C GLN A 336 30.16 9.15 -3.08
N ALA A 337 30.33 7.83 -2.92
CA ALA A 337 30.41 6.89 -4.05
C ALA A 337 29.04 6.61 -4.68
N GLY A 338 27.95 6.98 -4.00
CA GLY A 338 26.57 6.83 -4.48
C GLY A 338 26.04 8.03 -5.27
N ARG A 339 26.87 9.04 -5.59
CA ARG A 339 26.49 10.15 -6.47
C ARG A 339 26.21 9.66 -7.89
N GLY A 340 25.17 10.15 -8.54
CA GLY A 340 24.71 9.67 -9.85
C GLY A 340 24.00 8.32 -9.80
N SER A 341 23.77 7.75 -8.60
CA SER A 341 23.01 6.50 -8.45
C SER A 341 21.50 6.76 -8.33
N LEU A 342 20.71 5.70 -8.46
CA LEU A 342 19.26 5.68 -8.21
C LEU A 342 18.87 6.18 -6.82
N PHE A 343 19.80 6.13 -5.87
CA PHE A 343 19.59 6.47 -4.46
C PHE A 343 20.38 7.71 -4.06
N GLU A 344 20.85 8.54 -5.00
CA GLU A 344 21.69 9.71 -4.70
C GLU A 344 21.09 10.60 -3.60
N ARG A 345 19.79 10.92 -3.69
CA ARG A 345 19.12 11.73 -2.66
C ARG A 345 19.03 11.03 -1.31
N ASN A 346 18.88 9.70 -1.29
CA ASN A 346 18.90 8.92 -0.05
C ASN A 346 20.32 8.83 0.53
N TYR A 347 21.37 8.74 -0.31
CA TYR A 347 22.76 8.82 0.13
C TYR A 347 23.08 10.19 0.73
N ALA A 348 22.62 11.27 0.09
CA ALA A 348 22.76 12.64 0.61
C ALA A 348 22.02 12.84 1.93
N GLU A 349 20.83 12.24 2.11
CA GLU A 349 20.13 12.20 3.39
C GLU A 349 20.96 11.48 4.47
N LEU A 350 21.47 10.28 4.19
CA LEU A 350 22.28 9.53 5.15
C LEU A 350 23.63 10.22 5.45
N GLU A 351 24.25 10.86 4.45
CA GLU A 351 25.46 11.66 4.62
C GLU A 351 25.19 12.86 5.54
N GLY A 352 24.14 13.63 5.26
CA GLY A 352 23.75 14.78 6.08
C GLY A 352 23.39 14.39 7.51
N ALA A 353 22.61 13.33 7.70
CA ALA A 353 22.30 12.79 9.03
C ALA A 353 23.58 12.35 9.78
N SER A 354 24.49 11.66 9.09
CA SER A 354 25.77 11.20 9.66
C SER A 354 26.68 12.37 10.05
N LEU A 355 26.78 13.40 9.19
CA LEU A 355 27.51 14.64 9.51
C LEU A 355 26.93 15.33 10.75
N PHE A 356 25.60 15.37 10.86
CA PHE A 356 24.92 15.95 12.02
C PHE A 356 25.27 15.19 13.30
N LEU A 357 25.22 13.86 13.26
CA LEU A 357 25.51 12.98 14.41
C LEU A 357 26.97 13.03 14.85
N LEU A 358 27.90 13.36 13.95
CA LEU A 358 29.30 13.61 14.25
C LEU A 358 29.59 15.05 14.73
N GLY A 359 28.57 15.91 14.79
CA GLY A 359 28.69 17.28 15.27
C GLY A 359 29.05 18.30 14.18
N HIS A 360 29.11 17.90 12.91
CA HIS A 360 29.30 18.81 11.76
C HIS A 360 27.97 19.47 11.36
N ILE A 361 27.32 20.14 12.32
CA ILE A 361 25.92 20.61 12.22
C ILE A 361 25.72 21.59 11.05
N GLU A 362 26.62 22.54 10.84
CA GLU A 362 26.51 23.55 9.78
C GLU A 362 26.55 22.89 8.39
N GLN A 363 27.57 22.06 8.14
CA GLN A 363 27.75 21.31 6.90
C GLN A 363 26.57 20.36 6.64
N ALA A 364 26.10 19.66 7.68
CA ALA A 364 24.93 18.80 7.60
C ALA A 364 23.68 19.59 7.20
N THR A 365 23.46 20.74 7.84
CA THR A 365 22.29 21.60 7.60
C THR A 365 22.28 22.13 6.17
N GLU A 366 23.43 22.54 5.63
CA GLU A 366 23.56 22.99 4.25
C GLU A 366 23.23 21.87 3.25
N LEU A 367 23.83 20.70 3.41
CA LEU A 367 23.60 19.54 2.55
C LEU A 367 22.14 19.10 2.57
N LEU A 368 21.56 18.95 3.76
CA LEU A 368 20.16 18.55 3.93
C LEU A 368 19.19 19.61 3.40
N TRP A 369 19.53 20.90 3.53
CA TRP A 369 18.72 21.99 2.98
C TRP A 369 18.72 21.98 1.45
N GLN A 370 19.88 21.74 0.82
CA GLN A 370 19.97 21.62 -0.63
C GLN A 370 19.09 20.46 -1.12
N ASN A 371 19.26 19.28 -0.54
CA ASN A 371 18.48 18.10 -0.90
C ASN A 371 16.97 18.29 -0.66
N PHE A 372 16.58 19.00 0.42
CA PHE A 372 15.18 19.40 0.64
C PHE A 372 14.69 20.41 -0.40
N SER A 373 15.50 21.39 -0.77
CA SER A 373 15.13 22.39 -1.78
C SER A 373 14.92 21.76 -3.17
N ASP A 374 15.66 20.69 -3.46
CA ASP A 374 15.56 19.91 -4.70
C ASP A 374 14.36 18.94 -4.73
N GLY A 375 13.61 18.86 -3.62
CA GLY A 375 12.34 18.14 -3.56
C GLY A 375 12.34 16.92 -2.65
N HIS A 376 13.49 16.43 -2.18
CA HIS A 376 13.58 15.23 -1.34
C HIS A 376 12.86 15.41 0.01
N ARG A 377 12.06 14.43 0.43
CA ARG A 377 11.30 14.45 1.70
C ARG A 377 11.61 13.29 2.65
N GLY A 378 12.90 12.98 2.79
CA GLY A 378 13.46 12.05 3.78
C GLY A 378 13.03 12.29 5.24
N PRO A 379 12.61 11.25 6.00
CA PRO A 379 12.33 11.39 7.42
C PRO A 379 13.57 11.78 8.23
N GLU A 380 14.73 11.14 8.00
CA GLU A 380 15.98 11.46 8.71
C GLU A 380 16.44 12.87 8.31
N GLN A 381 16.36 13.18 7.00
CA GLN A 381 16.69 14.51 6.49
C GLN A 381 15.89 15.60 7.22
N MET A 382 14.55 15.50 7.22
CA MET A 382 13.73 16.54 7.84
C MET A 382 13.89 16.56 9.36
N PHE A 383 14.12 15.41 10.00
CA PHE A 383 14.37 15.33 11.44
C PHE A 383 15.60 16.15 11.83
N TYR A 384 16.76 15.92 11.20
CA TYR A 384 17.98 16.66 11.52
C TYR A 384 17.97 18.09 10.98
N LEU A 385 17.40 18.33 9.79
CA LEU A 385 17.32 19.65 9.19
C LEU A 385 16.52 20.64 10.05
N VAL A 386 15.40 20.19 10.65
CA VAL A 386 14.60 21.01 11.59
C VAL A 386 15.45 21.46 12.78
N THR A 387 16.26 20.56 13.36
CA THR A 387 17.15 20.91 14.47
C THR A 387 18.26 21.86 14.04
N GLY A 388 18.90 21.60 12.89
CA GLY A 388 19.95 22.46 12.35
C GLY A 388 19.47 23.89 12.07
N LEU A 389 18.31 24.04 11.43
CA LEU A 389 17.70 25.34 11.15
C LEU A 389 17.26 26.06 12.42
N ALA A 390 16.77 25.33 13.44
CA ALA A 390 16.45 25.92 14.74
C ALA A 390 17.71 26.46 15.42
N ALA A 391 18.79 25.68 15.43
CA ALA A 391 20.08 26.10 15.99
C ALA A 391 20.66 27.32 15.28
N ALA A 392 20.53 27.38 13.94
CA ALA A 392 20.93 28.51 13.12
C ALA A 392 19.97 29.72 13.19
N LYS A 393 18.84 29.60 13.90
CA LYS A 393 17.77 30.62 13.99
C LYS A 393 17.14 31.02 12.65
N GLU A 394 17.18 30.11 11.68
CA GLU A 394 16.60 30.26 10.34
C GLU A 394 15.09 30.03 10.36
N THR A 395 14.36 30.93 11.03
CA THR A 395 12.94 30.76 11.41
C THR A 395 12.03 30.45 10.21
N SER A 396 12.24 31.11 9.08
CA SER A 396 11.43 30.90 7.87
C SER A 396 11.61 29.48 7.31
N LYS A 397 12.87 29.06 7.10
CA LYS A 397 13.22 27.72 6.62
C LYS A 397 12.76 26.65 7.60
N PHE A 398 12.96 26.88 8.90
CA PHE A 398 12.48 25.99 9.96
C PHE A 398 10.98 25.74 9.84
N ASN A 399 10.17 26.80 9.75
CA ASN A 399 8.72 26.66 9.66
C ASN A 399 8.29 25.90 8.39
N THR A 400 8.96 26.11 7.26
CA THR A 400 8.71 25.33 6.03
C THR A 400 8.94 23.84 6.26
N VAL A 401 10.14 23.45 6.73
CA VAL A 401 10.49 22.04 6.92
C VAL A 401 9.63 21.40 8.01
N ALA A 402 9.39 22.11 9.12
CA ALA A 402 8.61 21.62 10.24
C ALA A 402 7.15 21.36 9.85
N ARG A 403 6.50 22.25 9.08
CA ARG A 403 5.15 22.01 8.52
C ARG A 403 5.13 20.77 7.62
N THR A 404 6.13 20.61 6.76
CA THR A 404 6.23 19.44 5.88
C THR A 404 6.43 18.15 6.69
N LEU A 405 7.32 18.15 7.69
CA LEU A 405 7.57 17.00 8.55
C LEU A 405 6.29 16.56 9.29
N VAL A 406 5.59 17.48 9.96
CA VAL A 406 4.39 17.12 10.73
C VAL A 406 3.19 16.76 9.85
N SER A 407 3.09 17.30 8.63
CA SER A 407 2.00 16.94 7.72
C SER A 407 2.24 15.57 7.07
N THR A 408 3.46 15.31 6.60
CA THR A 408 3.85 14.04 5.97
C THR A 408 3.78 12.89 6.97
N PHE A 409 4.27 13.08 8.20
CA PHE A 409 4.35 12.05 9.23
C PHE A 409 3.38 12.28 10.41
N SER A 410 2.22 12.85 10.13
CA SER A 410 1.19 13.22 11.14
C SER A 410 0.72 12.07 12.04
N ALA A 411 0.93 10.82 11.63
CA ALA A 411 0.60 9.63 12.43
C ALA A 411 1.66 9.29 13.50
N GLU A 412 2.86 9.87 13.42
CA GLU A 412 4.00 9.56 14.27
C GLU A 412 4.27 10.69 15.27
N GLU A 413 3.83 10.47 16.52
CA GLU A 413 3.90 11.49 17.58
C GLU A 413 5.34 11.99 17.84
N ARG A 414 6.35 11.14 17.66
CA ARG A 414 7.77 11.49 17.83
C ARG A 414 8.20 12.69 16.98
N PHE A 415 7.68 12.84 15.75
CA PHE A 415 8.08 13.95 14.87
C PHE A 415 7.46 15.27 15.32
N VAL A 416 6.21 15.23 15.81
CA VAL A 416 5.55 16.40 16.42
C VAL A 416 6.30 16.84 17.67
N GLN A 417 6.61 15.89 18.56
CA GLN A 417 7.37 16.17 19.78
C GLN A 417 8.76 16.74 19.47
N HIS A 418 9.44 16.19 18.45
CA HIS A 418 10.75 16.67 18.01
C HIS A 418 10.71 18.12 17.51
N VAL A 419 9.74 18.45 16.64
CA VAL A 419 9.56 19.83 16.14
C VAL A 419 9.33 20.81 17.30
N CYS A 420 8.45 20.46 18.24
CA CYS A 420 8.18 21.26 19.43
C CYS A 420 9.44 21.45 20.29
N ALA A 421 10.20 20.37 20.51
CA ALA A 421 11.44 20.41 21.28
C ALA A 421 12.49 21.30 20.61
N ALA A 422 12.73 21.13 19.30
CA ALA A 422 13.67 21.96 18.55
C ALA A 422 13.30 23.45 18.60
N ALA A 423 12.01 23.78 18.42
CA ALA A 423 11.54 25.16 18.52
C ALA A 423 11.74 25.74 19.93
N SER A 424 11.38 24.97 20.97
CA SER A 424 11.48 25.42 22.36
C SER A 424 12.93 25.62 22.81
N VAL A 425 13.84 24.70 22.47
CA VAL A 425 15.25 24.76 22.88
C VAL A 425 15.94 25.98 22.28
N HIS A 426 15.60 26.34 21.04
CA HIS A 426 16.26 27.43 20.32
C HIS A 426 15.46 28.75 20.27
N GLY A 427 14.29 28.79 20.91
CA GLY A 427 13.44 29.99 20.98
C GLY A 427 12.83 30.40 19.64
N ILE A 428 12.55 29.43 18.77
CA ILE A 428 11.91 29.66 17.47
C ILE A 428 10.40 29.81 17.65
N LYS A 429 9.82 30.88 17.09
CA LYS A 429 8.37 31.06 17.05
C LYS A 429 7.79 30.31 15.85
N MET A 430 7.05 29.25 16.13
CA MET A 430 6.25 28.54 15.13
C MET A 430 5.06 29.41 14.69
N ASP A 431 4.80 29.41 13.39
CA ASP A 431 3.67 30.11 12.76
C ASP A 431 2.49 29.15 12.44
N PHE A 432 2.50 27.98 13.08
CA PHE A 432 1.45 26.98 13.05
C PHE A 432 1.36 26.25 14.40
N ASP A 433 0.19 25.66 14.67
CA ASP A 433 0.04 24.72 15.77
C ASP A 433 0.31 23.30 15.26
N PRO A 434 1.40 22.64 15.68
CA PRO A 434 1.72 21.29 15.25
C PRO A 434 0.66 20.25 15.69
N ASN A 435 -0.17 20.56 16.70
CA ASN A 435 -1.25 19.68 17.14
C ASN A 435 -2.47 19.69 16.21
N VAL A 436 -2.63 20.71 15.35
CA VAL A 436 -3.73 20.75 14.36
C VAL A 436 -3.60 19.62 13.34
N PHE A 437 -2.36 19.25 12.98
CA PHE A 437 -2.10 18.13 12.07
C PHE A 437 -2.44 16.78 12.71
N ARG A 438 -2.36 16.66 14.05
CA ARG A 438 -2.85 15.51 14.80
C ARG A 438 -4.37 15.39 14.70
N ALA A 439 -5.11 16.50 14.86
CA ALA A 439 -6.56 16.50 14.77
C ALA A 439 -7.06 16.01 13.40
N VAL A 440 -6.40 16.39 12.31
CA VAL A 440 -6.76 15.92 10.95
C VAL A 440 -6.45 14.44 10.75
N ALA A 441 -5.37 13.91 11.34
CA ALA A 441 -5.06 12.49 11.30
C ALA A 441 -6.02 11.65 12.17
N THR A 442 -6.47 12.20 13.30
CA THR A 442 -7.46 11.56 14.19
C THR A 442 -8.87 11.63 13.61
N ILE A 443 -9.26 12.72 12.93
CA ILE A 443 -10.56 12.85 12.26
C ILE A 443 -10.66 11.90 11.05
N LYS A 444 -9.54 11.51 10.42
CA LYS A 444 -9.51 10.42 9.43
C LYS A 444 -9.51 9.01 10.06
N LYS A 445 -9.44 8.90 11.39
CA LYS A 445 -9.50 7.65 12.17
C LYS A 445 -10.83 7.46 12.92
N THR A 446 -11.73 8.44 12.91
CA THR A 446 -13.14 8.35 13.34
C THR A 446 -14.05 8.41 12.14
#